data_AF-A0A067EHL5-F1
#
_entry.id   AF-A0A067EHL5-F1
#
_cell.length_a   1.000
_cell.length_b   1.000
_cell.length_c   1.000
_cell.angle_alpha   90.00
_cell.angle_beta   90.00
_cell.angle_gamma   90.00
#
_symmetry.space_group_name_H-M   'P 1'
#
loop_
_entity.id
_entity.type
_entity.pdbx_description
1 polymer ?
#
loop_
_entity_poly.entity_id
_entity_poly.type
_entity_poly.pdbx_seq_one_letter_code
_entity_poly.pdbx_strand_id
1 'polypeptide(L)' 'MKIKVVAPPERKYSVWIGGSILASLSTFQQMWISKGEYDESGPSIVHRKCF' A
#
# COMPACT_ATOMS: atom_id res chain seq x y z
N MET A 1 10.45 21.83 -22.33
CA MET A 1 9.86 20.78 -21.48
C MET A 1 9.86 19.48 -22.27
N LYS A 2 10.56 18.43 -21.83
CA LYS A 2 10.54 17.12 -22.51
C LYS A 2 9.45 16.25 -21.86
N ILE A 3 8.48 15.78 -22.66
CA ILE A 3 7.44 14.85 -22.18
C ILE A 3 7.91 13.41 -22.43
N LYS A 4 7.75 12.56 -21.41
CA LYS A 4 8.06 11.12 -21.47
C LYS A 4 6.84 10.33 -21.02
N VAL A 5 6.32 9.47 -21.91
CA VAL A 5 5.26 8.51 -21.61
C VAL A 5 5.91 7.13 -21.41
N VAL A 6 5.53 6.43 -20.34
CA VAL A 6 6.05 5.09 -20.01
C VAL A 6 4.88 4.11 -19.96
N ALA A 7 4.92 3.08 -20.79
CA ALA A 7 3.91 2.02 -20.84
C ALA A 7 4.59 0.65 -20.87
N PRO A 8 4.89 0.05 -19.70
CA PRO A 8 5.52 -1.26 -19.64
C PRO A 8 4.60 -2.34 -20.27
N PRO A 9 5.19 -3.42 -20.83
CA PRO A 9 4.41 -4.56 -21.34
C PRO A 9 3.52 -5.19 -20.26
N GLU A 10 4.07 -5.38 -19.05
CA GLU A 10 3.39 -5.99 -17.90
C GLU A 10 2.45 -5.05 -17.12
N ARG A 11 2.07 -3.90 -17.71
CA ARG A 11 1.20 -2.90 -17.06
C ARG A 11 -0.12 -3.45 -16.54
N LYS A 12 -0.61 -4.56 -17.13
CA LYS A 12 -1.79 -5.31 -16.67
C LYS A 12 -1.66 -5.73 -15.20
N TYR A 13 -0.45 -6.09 -14.77
CA TYR A 13 -0.19 -6.60 -13.40
C TYR A 13 0.61 -5.61 -12.55
N SER A 14 1.02 -4.45 -13.08
CA SER A 14 1.86 -3.50 -12.34
C SER A 14 1.26 -3.05 -11.01
N VAL A 15 -0.07 -2.94 -10.90
CA VAL A 15 -0.74 -2.63 -9.62
C VAL A 15 -0.52 -3.74 -8.60
N TRP A 16 -0.69 -5.00 -9.03
CA TRP A 16 -0.54 -6.16 -8.15
C TRP A 16 0.92 -6.40 -7.76
N ILE A 17 1.84 -6.22 -8.71
CA ILE A 17 3.29 -6.26 -8.46
C ILE A 17 3.69 -5.18 -7.46
N GLY A 18 3.20 -3.94 -7.64
CA GLY A 18 3.45 -2.84 -6.69
C GLY A 18 2.94 -3.15 -5.29
N GLY A 19 1.72 -3.71 -5.17
CA GLY A 19 1.16 -4.14 -3.89
C GLY A 19 1.97 -5.27 -3.23
N SER A 20 2.43 -6.25 -4.01
CA SER A 20 3.28 -7.33 -3.51
C SER A 20 4.64 -6.82 -3.01
N ILE A 21 5.26 -5.88 -3.74
CA ILE A 21 6.51 -5.23 -3.31
C ILE A 21 6.26 -4.47 -2.01
N LEU A 22 5.21 -3.64 -1.96
CA LEU A 22 4.87 -2.84 -0.79
C LEU A 22 4.64 -3.73 0.45
N ALA A 23 3.85 -4.79 0.32
CA ALA A 23 3.57 -5.73 1.40
C ALA A 23 4.81 -6.46 1.93
N SER A 24 5.85 -6.59 1.10
CA SER A 24 7.11 -7.26 1.45
C SER A 24 8.11 -6.34 2.16
N LEU A 25 7.86 -5.03 2.22
CA LEU A 25 8.76 -4.10 2.90
C LEU A 25 8.65 -4.25 4.41
N SER A 26 9.77 -4.24 5.13
CA SER A 26 9.78 -4.23 6.60
C SER A 26 9.08 -2.98 7.17
N THR A 27 9.15 -1.85 6.49
CA THR A 27 8.44 -0.62 6.85
C THR A 27 6.92 -0.76 6.75
N PHE A 28 6.41 -1.66 5.90
CA PHE A 28 4.98 -1.90 5.76
C PHE A 28 4.37 -2.56 7.01
N GLN A 29 5.17 -3.27 7.80
CA GLN A 29 4.72 -3.88 9.06
C GLN A 29 4.20 -2.86 10.07
N GLN A 30 4.75 -1.64 10.06
CA GLN A 30 4.31 -0.54 10.95
C GLN A 30 2.91 -0.02 10.57
N MET A 31 2.49 -0.22 9.32
CA MET A 31 1.18 0.20 8.80
C MET A 31 0.10 -0.88 8.96
N TRP A 32 0.44 -2.06 9.49
CA TRP A 32 -0.55 -3.09 9.76
C TRP A 32 -1.52 -2.64 10.84
N ILE A 33 -2.79 -2.95 10.61
CA ILE A 33 -3.86 -2.79 11.60
C ILE A 33 -4.14 -4.17 12.16
N SER A 34 -3.78 -4.37 13.43
CA SER A 34 -4.10 -5.59 14.15
C SER A 34 -5.58 -5.64 14.52
N LYS A 35 -6.07 -6.84 14.87
CA LYS A 35 -7.44 -7.02 15.35
C LYS A 35 -7.74 -6.16 16.58
N GLY A 36 -6.82 -6.10 17.56
CA GLY A 36 -7.00 -5.29 18.77
C GLY A 36 -7.14 -3.80 18.47
N GLU A 37 -6.28 -3.26 17.59
CA GLU A 37 -6.36 -1.86 17.19
C GLU A 37 -7.69 -1.53 16.48
N TYR A 38 -8.18 -2.46 15.67
CA TYR A 38 -9.48 -2.33 15.01
C TYR A 38 -10.65 -2.39 16.00
N ASP A 39 -10.62 -3.30 16.96
CA ASP A 39 -11.67 -3.44 17.98
C ASP A 39 -11.72 -2.19 18.90
N GLU A 40 -10.59 -1.54 19.16
CA GLU A 40 -10.49 -0.34 20.00
C GLU A 40 -10.87 0.97 19.27
N SER A 41 -10.36 1.18 18.05
CA SER A 41 -10.51 2.45 17.32
C SER A 41 -11.54 2.39 16.19
N GLY A 42 -12.09 1.19 15.91
CA GLY A 42 -12.98 0.94 14.80
C GLY A 42 -12.36 1.25 13.44
N PRO A 43 -13.19 1.47 12.41
CA PRO A 43 -12.72 1.80 11.05
C PRO A 43 -11.83 3.05 10.96
N SER A 44 -11.94 3.97 11.93
CA SER A 44 -11.19 5.24 11.92
C SER A 44 -9.66 5.06 12.05
N ILE A 45 -9.20 3.91 12.54
CA ILE A 45 -7.78 3.58 12.68
C ILE A 45 -7.01 3.68 11.35
N VAL A 46 -7.69 3.50 10.22
CA VAL A 46 -7.09 3.62 8.89
C VAL A 46 -6.47 5.01 8.66
N HIS A 47 -7.10 6.07 9.16
CA HIS A 47 -6.60 7.44 9.00
C HIS A 47 -5.41 7.77 9.91
N ARG A 48 -5.10 6.89 10.88
CA ARG A 48 -3.95 7.04 11.77
C ARG A 48 -2.76 6.20 11.31
N LYS A 49 -3.03 5.00 10.77
CA LYS A 49 -2.00 4.01 10.41
C LYS A 49 -1.71 3.89 8.92
N CYS A 50 -2.68 4.20 8.08
CA CYS A 50 -2.48 4.28 6.64
C CYS A 50 -2.42 5.75 6.25
N PHE A 51 -1.50 6.10 5.36
CA PHE A 51 -1.40 7.45 4.80
C PHE A 51 -2.68 7.88 4.10
#